data_AF-A0A7Y4VNT2-F1
#
_entry.id   AF-A0A7Y4VNT2-F1
#
_cell.length_a   1.000
_cell.length_b   1.000
_cell.length_c   1.000
_cell.angle_alpha   90.00
_cell.angle_beta   90.00
_cell.angle_gamma   90.00
#
_symmetry.space_group_name_H-M   'P 1'
#
loop_
_entity.id
_entity.type
_entity.pdbx_description
1 polymer ?
#
loop_
_entity_poly.entity_id
_entity_poly.type
_entity_poly.pdbx_seq_one_letter_code
_entity_poly.pdbx_strand_id
1 'polypeptide(L)'
;MPADIAQSDFRESYAVHAALRAANRSKLYAKDAAAQKAANRLLKFLESDGSIYGRHSRMVRLMGDGANIAQLCRALRCSRRTVFRYLLDLEKAGVEVSLVDGVYNVPTGLLRLVS
;
A
#
# COMPACT_ATOMS: atom_id res chain seq x y z
N MET A 1 3.20 -27.52 13.65
CA MET A 1 2.82 -26.08 13.62
C MET A 1 3.00 -25.63 12.19
N PRO A 2 1.96 -25.32 11.41
CA PRO A 2 2.20 -24.73 10.11
C PRO A 2 2.78 -23.33 10.34
N ALA A 3 4.10 -23.24 10.19
CA ALA A 3 4.75 -22.03 9.72
C ALA A 3 4.17 -21.68 8.35
N ASP A 4 4.29 -20.42 7.93
CA ASP A 4 3.84 -19.90 6.63
C ASP A 4 2.39 -19.39 6.55
N ILE A 5 1.97 -18.57 7.51
CA ILE A 5 1.39 -17.30 7.06
C ILE A 5 2.60 -16.39 6.84
N ALA A 6 3.23 -16.52 5.67
CA ALA A 6 4.21 -15.55 5.21
C ALA A 6 3.58 -14.17 5.43
N GLN A 7 4.32 -13.25 6.07
CA GLN A 7 3.88 -11.86 6.16
C GLN A 7 3.59 -11.39 4.74
N SER A 8 2.32 -11.29 4.38
CA SER A 8 1.94 -10.93 3.01
C SER A 8 2.65 -9.65 2.63
N ASP A 9 3.45 -9.72 1.57
CA ASP A 9 4.25 -8.57 1.18
C ASP A 9 3.37 -7.49 0.54
N PHE A 10 3.94 -6.29 0.38
CA PHE A 10 3.23 -5.17 -0.23
C PHE A 10 2.65 -5.54 -1.61
N ARG A 11 3.35 -6.37 -2.39
CA ARG A 11 2.99 -6.73 -3.76
C ARG A 11 1.76 -7.62 -3.81
N GLU A 12 1.69 -8.64 -2.95
CA GLU A 12 0.51 -9.49 -2.80
C GLU A 12 -0.71 -8.67 -2.34
N SER A 13 -0.54 -7.88 -1.28
CA SER A 13 -1.63 -7.05 -0.74
C SER A 13 -2.14 -6.03 -1.76
N TYR A 14 -1.24 -5.46 -2.57
CA TYR A 14 -1.58 -4.58 -3.69
C TYR A 14 -2.34 -5.34 -4.80
N ALA A 15 -1.89 -6.53 -5.19
CA ALA A 15 -2.55 -7.33 -6.21
C ALA A 15 -4.01 -7.66 -5.83
N VAL A 16 -4.24 -8.02 -4.56
CA VAL A 16 -5.60 -8.26 -4.02
C VAL A 16 -6.42 -6.98 -4.06
N HIS A 17 -5.87 -5.84 -3.62
CA HIS A 17 -6.57 -4.54 -3.69
C HIS A 17 -6.96 -4.18 -5.13
N ALA A 18 -6.02 -4.28 -6.07
CA ALA A 18 -6.24 -3.99 -7.48
C ALA A 18 -7.31 -4.88 -8.10
N ALA A 19 -7.27 -6.19 -7.81
CA ALA A 19 -8.26 -7.15 -8.29
C ALA A 19 -9.68 -6.83 -7.77
N LEU A 20 -9.82 -6.54 -6.47
CA LEU A 20 -11.11 -6.16 -5.87
C LEU A 20 -11.64 -4.84 -6.42
N ARG A 21 -10.76 -3.85 -6.63
CA ARG A 21 -11.15 -2.57 -7.26
C ARG A 21 -11.63 -2.77 -8.68
N ALA A 22 -10.92 -3.60 -9.47
CA ALA A 22 -11.29 -3.92 -10.84
C ALA A 22 -12.64 -4.65 -10.90
N ALA A 23 -12.85 -5.66 -10.05
CA ALA A 23 -14.10 -6.40 -9.95
C ALA A 23 -15.30 -5.50 -9.58
N ASN A 24 -15.09 -4.54 -8.67
CA ASN A 24 -16.12 -3.56 -8.33
C ASN A 24 -16.42 -2.61 -9.50
N ARG A 25 -15.39 -2.13 -10.21
CA ARG A 25 -15.56 -1.26 -11.40
C ARG A 25 -16.27 -1.99 -12.55
N SER A 26 -15.96 -3.26 -12.76
CA SER A 26 -16.60 -4.10 -13.79
C SER A 26 -17.98 -4.62 -13.38
N LYS A 27 -18.48 -4.24 -12.19
CA LYS A 27 -19.76 -4.70 -11.65
C LYS A 27 -19.87 -6.23 -11.54
N LEU A 28 -18.75 -6.91 -11.29
CA LEU A 28 -18.69 -8.38 -11.21
C LEU A 28 -19.69 -8.94 -10.17
N TYR A 29 -19.86 -8.23 -9.05
CA TYR A 29 -20.75 -8.62 -7.95
C TYR A 29 -22.17 -8.05 -8.08
N ALA A 30 -22.58 -7.47 -9.22
CA ALA A 30 -23.88 -6.80 -9.33
C ALA A 30 -25.09 -7.69 -9.05
N LYS A 31 -24.95 -9.02 -9.22
CA LYS A 31 -26.00 -10.00 -8.94
C LYS A 31 -25.89 -10.62 -7.54
N ASP A 32 -24.86 -10.27 -6.76
CA ASP A 32 -24.62 -10.79 -5.41
C ASP A 32 -24.26 -9.66 -4.45
N ALA A 33 -25.28 -9.14 -3.76
CA ALA A 33 -25.12 -8.06 -2.79
C ALA A 33 -24.25 -8.44 -1.59
N ALA A 34 -24.21 -9.72 -1.20
CA ALA A 34 -23.39 -10.18 -0.09
C ALA A 34 -21.90 -10.17 -0.48
N ALA A 35 -21.57 -10.68 -1.67
CA ALA A 35 -20.22 -10.61 -2.22
C ALA A 35 -19.76 -9.15 -2.42
N GLN A 36 -20.63 -8.28 -2.93
CA GLN A 36 -20.31 -6.86 -3.08
C GLN A 36 -20.02 -6.18 -1.73
N LYS A 37 -20.83 -6.47 -0.70
CA LYS A 37 -20.61 -5.96 0.66
C LYS A 37 -19.30 -6.46 1.26
N ALA A 38 -18.97 -7.74 1.08
CA ALA A 38 -17.71 -8.32 1.55
C ALA A 38 -16.50 -7.70 0.85
N ALA A 39 -16.54 -7.56 -0.49
CA ALA A 39 -15.48 -6.93 -1.28
C ALA A 39 -15.23 -5.48 -0.83
N ASN A 40 -16.29 -4.69 -0.61
CA ASN A 40 -16.18 -3.32 -0.13
C ASN A 40 -15.58 -3.23 1.28
N ARG A 41 -15.95 -4.16 2.18
CA ARG A 41 -15.37 -4.22 3.53
C ARG A 41 -13.89 -4.55 3.48
N LEU A 42 -13.49 -5.49 2.62
CA LEU A 42 -12.10 -5.90 2.46
C LEU A 42 -11.26 -4.78 1.84
N LEU A 43 -11.77 -4.06 0.83
CA LEU A 43 -11.12 -2.87 0.28
C LEU A 43 -10.88 -1.81 1.36
N LYS A 44 -11.91 -1.48 2.17
CA LYS A 44 -11.76 -0.53 3.29
C LYS A 44 -10.70 -0.96 4.29
N PHE A 45 -10.62 -2.26 4.59
CA PHE A 45 -9.58 -2.78 5.47
C PHE A 45 -8.19 -2.66 4.84
N LEU A 46 -8.03 -3.04 3.57
CA LEU A 46 -6.76 -2.93 2.85
C LEU A 46 -6.30 -1.47 2.75
N GLU A 47 -7.20 -0.51 2.58
CA GLU A 47 -6.86 0.93 2.54
C GLU A 47 -6.57 1.53 3.93
N SER A 48 -6.84 0.80 5.02
CA SER A 48 -6.60 1.27 6.39
C SER A 48 -5.14 1.12 6.82
N ASP A 49 -4.72 1.91 7.81
CA ASP A 49 -3.40 1.79 8.47
C ASP A 49 -3.20 0.41 9.15
N GLY A 50 -4.27 -0.38 9.33
CA GLY A 50 -4.21 -1.73 9.87
C GLY A 50 -3.55 -2.74 8.90
N SER A 51 -3.60 -2.47 7.59
CA SER A 51 -3.04 -3.38 6.58
C SER A 51 -1.63 -2.96 6.13
N ILE A 52 -0.90 -3.91 5.55
CA ILE A 52 0.42 -3.64 4.95
C ILE A 52 0.27 -2.71 3.75
N TYR A 53 -0.70 -2.97 2.86
CA TYR A 53 -0.97 -2.11 1.70
C TYR A 53 -1.31 -0.68 2.12
N GLY A 54 -2.18 -0.47 3.11
CA GLY A 54 -2.60 0.86 3.53
C GLY A 54 -1.46 1.71 4.08
N ARG A 55 -0.57 1.10 4.89
CA ARG A 55 0.63 1.76 5.39
C ARG A 55 1.61 2.14 4.28
N HIS A 56 1.86 1.23 3.34
CA HIS A 56 2.73 1.50 2.19
C HIS A 56 2.11 2.52 1.23
N SER A 57 0.81 2.42 0.95
CA SER A 57 0.06 3.38 0.14
C SER A 57 0.18 4.80 0.72
N ARG A 58 -0.02 4.94 2.04
CA ARG A 58 0.18 6.21 2.74
C ARG A 58 1.61 6.72 2.64
N MET A 59 2.60 5.83 2.81
CA MET A 59 4.01 6.18 2.65
C MET A 59 4.33 6.66 1.24
N VAL A 60 3.84 5.96 0.21
CA VAL A 60 3.99 6.31 -1.20
C VAL A 60 3.38 7.68 -1.50
N ARG A 61 2.19 7.99 -0.96
CA ARG A 61 1.57 9.31 -1.11
C ARG A 61 2.44 10.42 -0.52
N LEU A 62 2.98 10.22 0.69
CA LEU A 62 3.88 11.18 1.32
C LEU A 62 5.17 11.39 0.49
N MET A 63 5.73 10.33 -0.09
CA MET A 63 6.88 10.45 -0.99
C MET A 63 6.53 11.12 -2.31
N GLY A 64 5.28 11.03 -2.77
CA GLY A 64 4.80 11.78 -3.93
C GLY A 64 4.83 13.30 -3.73
N ASP A 65 4.63 13.73 -2.48
CA ASP A 65 4.70 15.14 -2.07
C ASP A 65 6.14 15.57 -1.68
N GLY A 66 7.10 14.65 -1.73
CA GLY A 66 8.46 14.85 -1.26
C GLY A 66 8.56 14.84 0.27
N ALA A 67 8.80 13.65 0.85
CA ALA A 67 8.93 13.49 2.30
C ALA A 67 10.33 13.03 2.72
N ASN A 68 10.90 13.70 3.72
CA ASN A 68 12.11 13.22 4.39
C ASN A 68 11.78 12.16 5.47
N ILE A 69 12.81 11.50 5.99
CA ILE A 69 12.64 10.40 6.95
C ILE A 69 11.88 10.81 8.23
N ALA A 70 12.09 12.03 8.72
CA ALA A 70 11.45 12.51 9.93
C ALA A 70 9.95 12.75 9.72
N GLN A 71 9.58 13.29 8.55
CA GLN A 71 8.18 13.45 8.13
C GLN A 71 7.50 12.09 7.98
N LEU A 72 8.17 11.11 7.34
CA LEU A 72 7.65 9.74 7.21
C LEU A 72 7.39 9.09 8.56
N CYS A 73 8.36 9.12 9.49
CA CYS A 73 8.17 8.56 10.84
C CYS A 73 7.00 9.21 11.57
N ARG A 74 6.87 10.54 11.50
CA ARG A 74 5.79 11.29 12.16
C ARG A 74 4.43 10.95 11.57
N ALA A 75 4.31 10.95 10.24
CA ALA A 75 3.05 10.73 9.55
C ALA A 75 2.58 9.28 9.65
N LEU A 76 3.48 8.31 9.58
CA LEU A 76 3.18 6.87 9.68
C LEU A 76 3.15 6.36 11.13
N ARG A 77 3.51 7.21 12.10
CA ARG A 77 3.58 6.89 13.54
C ARG A 77 4.41 5.63 13.81
N CYS A 78 5.56 5.51 13.16
CA CYS A 78 6.42 4.34 13.26
C CYS A 78 7.90 4.72 13.39
N SER A 79 8.72 3.77 13.83
CA SER A 79 10.16 3.98 14.00
C SER A 79 10.88 4.14 12.66
N ARG A 80 12.06 4.78 12.68
CA ARG A 80 12.94 4.88 11.49
C ARG A 80 13.23 3.50 10.89
N ARG A 81 13.49 2.49 11.73
CA ARG A 81 13.71 1.10 11.30
C ARG A 81 12.51 0.55 10.51
N THR A 82 11.29 0.83 10.97
CA THR A 82 10.07 0.41 10.27
C THR A 82 9.91 1.13 8.92
N VAL A 83 10.24 2.42 8.85
CA VAL A 83 10.22 3.16 7.57
C VAL A 83 11.22 2.58 6.57
N PHE A 84 12.44 2.26 7.01
CA PHE A 84 13.43 1.60 6.14
C PHE A 84 12.97 0.22 5.68
N ARG A 85 12.30 -0.56 6.54
CA ARG A 85 11.70 -1.82 6.12
C ARG A 85 10.67 -1.60 5.00
N TYR A 86 9.81 -0.59 5.12
CA TYR A 86 8.83 -0.27 4.07
C TYR A 86 9.48 0.21 2.77
N LEU A 87 10.58 0.97 2.84
CA LEU A 87 11.37 1.32 1.65
C LEU A 87 11.88 0.06 0.95
N LEU A 88 12.47 -0.88 1.69
CA LEU A 88 12.97 -2.14 1.15
C LEU A 88 11.83 -2.99 0.55
N ASP A 89 10.67 -3.01 1.18
CA ASP A 89 9.50 -3.74 0.67
C ASP A 89 9.00 -3.15 -0.66
N LEU A 90 9.06 -1.82 -0.83
CA LEU A 90 8.76 -1.15 -2.10
C LEU A 90 9.79 -1.49 -3.18
N GLU A 91 11.09 -1.41 -2.86
CA GLU A 91 12.17 -1.76 -3.81
C GLU A 91 12.06 -3.21 -4.28
N LYS A 92 11.77 -4.15 -3.35
CA LYS A 92 11.51 -5.57 -3.70
C LYS A 92 10.28 -5.76 -4.58
N ALA A 93 9.29 -4.88 -4.46
CA ALA A 93 8.12 -4.87 -5.33
C ALA A 93 8.40 -4.22 -6.70
N GLY A 94 9.64 -3.79 -6.97
CA GLY A 94 10.04 -3.13 -8.22
C GLY A 94 9.67 -1.65 -8.27
N VAL A 95 9.40 -1.03 -7.13
CA VAL A 95 9.14 0.40 -7.04
C VAL A 95 10.46 1.15 -6.94
N GLU A 96 10.75 1.98 -7.93
CA GLU A 96 11.89 2.90 -7.86
C GLU A 96 11.62 3.99 -6.83
N VAL A 97 12.50 4.09 -5.82
CA VAL A 97 12.51 5.19 -4.86
C VAL A 97 13.78 5.98 -5.06
N SER A 98 13.65 7.30 -5.19
CA SER A 98 14.80 8.21 -5.34
C SER A 98 14.98 9.04 -4.08
N LEU A 99 16.22 9.40 -3.77
CA LEU A 99 16.59 10.26 -2.64
C LEU A 99 17.35 11.48 -3.20
N VAL A 100 16.74 12.66 -3.11
CA VAL A 100 17.33 13.92 -3.58
C VAL A 100 17.30 14.90 -2.41
N ASP A 101 18.46 15.46 -2.04
CA ASP A 101 18.60 16.41 -0.93
C ASP A 101 17.95 15.95 0.39
N GLY A 102 18.00 14.63 0.67
CA GLY A 102 17.41 14.05 1.88
C GLY A 102 15.90 13.83 1.83
N VAL A 103 15.27 14.04 0.67
CA VAL A 103 13.84 13.84 0.41
C VAL A 103 13.63 12.58 -0.43
N TYR A 104 12.76 11.67 0.05
CA TYR A 104 12.37 10.48 -0.68
C TYR A 104 11.24 10.81 -1.66
N ASN A 105 11.39 10.36 -2.90
CA ASN A 105 10.45 10.57 -3.99
C ASN A 105 10.14 9.26 -4.71
N VAL A 106 8.92 9.17 -5.24
CA VAL A 106 8.44 8.04 -6.07
C VAL A 106 7.92 8.55 -7.42
N PRO A 107 7.98 7.72 -8.48
CA PRO A 107 7.44 8.08 -9.78
C PRO A 107 5.94 8.42 -9.72
N THR A 108 5.51 9.44 -10.45
CA THR A 108 4.11 9.88 -10.51
C THR A 108 3.16 8.79 -11.00
N GLY A 109 3.64 7.85 -11.83
CA GLY A 109 2.87 6.69 -12.29
C GLY A 109 2.41 5.78 -11.13
N LEU A 110 3.24 5.65 -10.09
CA LEU A 110 2.92 4.87 -8.90
C LEU A 110 1.85 5.54 -8.03
N LEU A 111 1.86 6.88 -7.97
CA LEU A 111 0.84 7.64 -7.23
C LEU A 111 -0.56 7.32 -7.76
N ARG A 112 -0.72 7.14 -9.07
CA ARG A 112 -2.02 6.76 -9.68
C ARG A 112 -2.52 5.39 -9.23
N LEU A 113 -1.62 4.48 -8.84
CA LEU A 113 -1.97 3.13 -8.39
C LEU A 113 -2.45 3.11 -6.94
N VAL A 114 -1.89 3.99 -6.11
CA VAL A 114 -2.24 4.12 -4.68
C VAL A 114 -3.29 5.21 -4.41
N SER A 115 -3.72 5.96 -5.42
CA SER A 115 -4.78 6.99 -5.34
C SER A 115 -6.17 6.39 -5.24
#